data_AF-A0A925D5F7-F1
#
_entry.id   AF-A0A925D5F7-F1
#
_cell.length_a   1.000
_cell.length_b   1.000
_cell.length_c   1.000
_cell.angle_alpha   90.00
_cell.angle_beta   90.00
_cell.angle_gamma   90.00
#
_symmetry.space_group_name_H-M   'P 1'
#
loop_
_entity.id
_entity.type
_entity.pdbx_description
1 polymer ?
#
loop_
_entity_poly.entity_id
_entity_poly.type
_entity_poly.pdbx_seq_one_letter_code
_entity_poly.pdbx_strand_id
1 'polypeptide(L)'
;MIVISRKKNESLVINNNITITVIEIRGDKVRLGVESPKEVPVHRQEVFDAIKRYSEQPQASAVTAEPQTGPAEPPPPHFPQRQPDKLDQFTAALQARLTVTVHRDLVAAALRDAGIEVQGTQLVPK
;
A
#
# COMPACT_ATOMS: atom_id res chain seq x y z
N MET A 1 30.67 -10.11 -21.95
CA MET A 1 30.30 -8.68 -21.94
C MET A 1 30.30 -8.18 -23.38
N ILE A 2 29.22 -7.57 -23.85
CA ILE A 2 29.13 -6.95 -25.18
C ILE A 2 29.14 -5.44 -24.97
N VAL A 3 29.92 -4.70 -25.77
CA VAL A 3 30.05 -3.24 -25.66
C VAL A 3 29.50 -2.60 -26.93
N ILE A 4 28.54 -1.70 -26.77
CA ILE A 4 27.91 -0.98 -27.88
C ILE A 4 27.84 0.49 -27.51
N SER A 5 28.36 1.36 -28.38
CA SER A 5 28.30 2.81 -28.19
C SER A 5 27.00 3.36 -28.78
N ARG A 6 26.29 4.18 -27.98
CA ARG A 6 25.07 4.90 -28.37
C ARG A 6 25.18 6.38 -28.01
N LYS A 7 24.66 7.24 -28.86
CA LYS A 7 24.51 8.69 -28.61
C LYS A 7 23.18 8.97 -27.90
N LYS A 8 23.00 10.22 -27.44
CA LYS A 8 21.73 10.69 -26.88
C LYS A 8 20.58 10.43 -27.86
N ASN A 9 19.45 9.98 -27.33
CA ASN A 9 18.24 9.57 -28.04
C ASN A 9 18.37 8.34 -28.94
N GLU A 10 19.51 7.64 -28.95
CA GLU A 10 19.59 6.33 -29.60
C GLU A 10 19.13 5.22 -28.65
N SER A 11 18.60 4.15 -29.24
CA SER A 11 18.11 2.98 -28.53
C SER A 11 18.82 1.69 -28.95
N LEU A 12 18.76 0.71 -28.05
CA LEU A 12 19.24 -0.66 -28.17
C LEU A 12 18.07 -1.58 -27.85
N VAL A 13 17.85 -2.60 -28.67
CA VAL A 13 16.82 -3.63 -28.41
C VAL A 13 17.49 -4.95 -28.02
N ILE A 14 17.02 -5.56 -26.94
CA ILE A 14 17.48 -6.86 -26.42
C ILE A 14 16.30 -7.82 -26.46
N ASN A 15 16.51 -9.01 -27.03
CA ASN A 15 15.52 -10.10 -27.07
C ASN A 15 14.13 -9.67 -27.59
N ASN A 16 14.10 -8.66 -28.49
CA ASN A 16 12.92 -8.09 -29.13
C ASN A 16 11.85 -7.47 -28.21
N ASN A 17 12.01 -7.54 -26.88
CA ASN A 17 11.03 -7.10 -25.90
C ASN A 17 11.58 -6.08 -24.89
N ILE A 18 12.89 -5.89 -24.85
CA ILE A 18 13.53 -4.91 -23.97
C ILE A 18 14.14 -3.83 -24.85
N THR A 19 13.76 -2.58 -24.62
CA THR A 19 14.34 -1.41 -25.30
C THR A 19 15.04 -0.53 -24.29
N ILE A 20 16.34 -0.28 -24.49
CA ILE A 20 17.14 0.63 -23.69
C ILE A 20 17.39 1.89 -24.51
N THR A 21 17.00 3.04 -24.00
CA THR A 21 17.15 4.34 -24.67
C THR A 21 18.03 5.26 -23.85
N VAL A 22 18.99 5.91 -24.49
CA VAL A 22 19.84 6.92 -23.83
C VAL A 22 19.08 8.24 -23.81
N ILE A 23 18.50 8.61 -22.66
CA ILE A 23 17.66 9.80 -22.53
C ILE A 23 18.51 11.08 -22.46
N GLU A 24 19.58 11.03 -21.68
CA GLU A 24 20.43 12.20 -21.45
C GLU A 24 21.84 11.76 -21.06
N ILE A 25 22.84 12.51 -21.51
CA ILE A 25 24.24 12.34 -21.12
C ILE A 25 24.68 13.68 -20.51
N ARG A 26 25.12 13.65 -19.24
CA ARG A 26 25.67 14.81 -18.53
C ARG A 26 27.02 14.44 -17.92
N GLY A 27 28.10 14.85 -18.56
CA GLY A 27 29.46 14.47 -18.16
C GLY A 27 29.54 12.94 -18.07
N ASP A 28 29.84 12.43 -16.87
CA ASP A 28 29.98 11.00 -16.59
C ASP A 28 28.65 10.30 -16.23
N LYS A 29 27.57 11.05 -16.05
CA LYS A 29 26.25 10.50 -15.71
C LYS A 29 25.38 10.33 -16.96
N VAL A 30 24.82 9.14 -17.11
CA VAL A 30 23.90 8.80 -18.21
C VAL A 30 22.54 8.44 -17.64
N ARG A 31 21.48 9.03 -18.18
CA ARG A 31 20.09 8.64 -17.91
C ARG A 31 19.67 7.62 -18.95
N LEU A 32 19.34 6.42 -18.49
CA LEU A 32 18.85 5.33 -19.32
C LEU A 32 17.36 5.14 -19.07
N GLY A 33 16.58 5.15 -20.14
CA GLY A 33 15.20 4.66 -20.14
C GLY A 33 15.24 3.17 -20.46
N VAL A 34 14.54 2.36 -19.67
CA VAL A 34 14.41 0.92 -19.92
C VAL A 34 12.93 0.64 -20.06
N GLU A 35 12.53 0.20 -21.24
CA GLU A 35 11.21 -0.31 -21.54
C GLU A 35 11.30 -1.84 -21.60
N SER A 36 10.48 -2.52 -20.82
CA SER A 36 10.50 -3.98 -20.68
C SER A 36 9.10 -4.49 -20.34
N PRO A 37 8.69 -5.68 -20.81
CA PRO A 37 7.44 -6.29 -20.40
C PRO A 37 7.43 -6.59 -18.89
N LYS A 38 6.23 -6.68 -18.31
CA LYS A 38 6.04 -6.95 -16.87
C LYS A 38 6.64 -8.28 -16.42
N GLU A 39 6.82 -9.20 -17.34
CA GLU A 39 7.41 -10.53 -17.11
C GLU A 39 8.91 -10.46 -16.81
N VAL A 40 9.60 -9.42 -17.26
CA VAL A 40 11.04 -9.24 -17.06
C VAL A 40 11.27 -8.10 -16.06
N PRO A 41 11.58 -8.41 -14.79
CA PRO A 41 11.81 -7.38 -13.79
C PRO A 41 13.13 -6.65 -14.05
N VAL A 42 13.09 -5.31 -13.95
CA VAL A 42 14.27 -4.44 -14.10
C VAL A 42 14.65 -3.90 -12.73
N HIS A 43 15.85 -4.25 -12.26
CA HIS A 43 16.39 -3.80 -10.99
C HIS A 43 17.74 -3.13 -11.18
N ARG A 44 18.10 -2.24 -10.25
CA ARG A 44 19.48 -1.77 -10.13
C ARG A 44 20.36 -2.91 -9.64
N GLN A 45 21.62 -2.96 -10.08
CA GLN A 45 22.53 -4.07 -9.77
C GLN A 45 22.63 -4.30 -8.26
N GLU A 46 22.77 -3.24 -7.48
CA GLU A 46 22.90 -3.31 -6.02
C GLU A 46 21.65 -3.89 -5.34
N VAL A 47 20.47 -3.60 -5.90
CA VAL A 47 19.19 -4.14 -5.39
C VAL A 47 19.06 -5.61 -5.78
N PHE A 48 19.44 -5.97 -7.00
CA PHE A 48 19.40 -7.34 -7.48
C PHE A 48 20.32 -8.27 -6.66
N ASP A 49 21.56 -7.84 -6.39
CA ASP A 49 22.51 -8.58 -5.57
C ASP A 49 21.99 -8.80 -4.14
N ALA A 50 21.36 -7.79 -3.55
CA ALA A 50 20.76 -7.91 -2.22
C ALA A 50 19.64 -8.96 -2.21
N ILE A 51 18.68 -8.89 -3.14
CA ILE A 51 17.56 -9.83 -3.23
C ILE A 51 18.06 -11.26 -3.45
N LYS A 52 19.03 -11.45 -4.34
CA LYS A 52 19.59 -12.78 -4.64
C LYS A 52 20.20 -13.43 -3.40
N ARG A 53 20.96 -12.67 -2.60
CA ARG A 53 21.58 -13.17 -1.35
C ARG A 53 20.55 -13.62 -0.32
N TYR A 54 19.41 -12.93 -0.19
CA TYR A 54 18.33 -13.35 0.70
C TYR A 54 17.60 -14.60 0.19
N SER A 55 17.43 -14.73 -1.13
CA SER A 55 16.77 -15.89 -1.76
C SER A 55 17.64 -17.16 -1.80
N GLU A 56 18.98 -17.02 -1.80
CA GLU A 56 19.93 -18.14 -1.76
C GLU A 56 20.16 -18.70 -0.34
N GLN A 57 19.62 -18.06 0.70
CA GLN A 57 19.47 -18.67 2.02
C GLN A 57 18.20 -19.52 2.01
N PRO A 58 18.29 -20.86 2.01
CA PRO A 58 17.11 -21.70 2.09
C PRO A 58 16.39 -21.39 3.39
N GLN A 59 15.23 -20.72 3.29
CA GLN A 59 14.25 -20.56 4.34
C GLN A 59 13.64 -21.95 4.62
N ALA A 60 14.43 -22.86 5.20
CA ALA A 60 13.95 -24.01 5.92
C ALA A 60 13.56 -23.54 7.32
N SER A 61 12.37 -22.94 7.45
CA SER A 61 11.65 -22.84 8.72
C SER A 61 10.22 -22.39 8.45
N ALA A 62 9.34 -23.38 8.34
CA ALA A 62 7.99 -23.20 8.80
C ALA A 62 8.03 -22.70 10.25
N VAL A 63 7.34 -21.61 10.53
CA VAL A 63 6.89 -21.27 11.89
C VAL A 63 5.39 -21.06 11.87
N THR A 64 4.68 -22.18 11.74
CA THR A 64 3.49 -22.41 12.57
C THR A 64 4.00 -22.76 13.95
N ALA A 65 3.93 -21.82 14.89
CA ALA A 65 3.80 -22.09 16.32
C ALA A 65 3.49 -20.76 17.01
N GLU A 66 2.23 -20.57 17.39
CA GLU A 66 1.81 -19.60 18.38
C GLU A 66 2.57 -19.84 19.69
N PRO A 67 3.27 -18.84 20.27
CA PRO A 67 3.69 -18.89 21.66
C PRO A 67 2.66 -18.11 22.47
N GLN A 68 1.80 -18.84 23.19
CA GLN A 68 1.12 -18.28 24.33
C GLN A 68 2.18 -17.87 25.36
N THR A 69 2.32 -16.57 25.59
CA THR A 69 3.02 -16.03 26.77
C THR A 69 2.32 -14.75 27.19
N GLY A 70 1.47 -14.84 28.21
CA GLY A 70 1.37 -13.77 29.19
C GLY A 70 2.10 -14.23 30.47
N PRO A 71 2.44 -13.34 31.43
CA PRO A 71 2.06 -11.94 31.56
C PRO A 71 3.26 -10.98 31.82
N ALA A 72 2.95 -9.68 31.91
CA ALA A 72 3.79 -8.57 32.41
C ALA A 72 4.53 -7.72 31.36
N GLU A 73 3.75 -7.04 30.51
CA GLU A 73 4.11 -5.71 30.03
C GLU A 73 3.54 -4.67 31.04
N PRO A 74 4.32 -3.66 31.50
CA PRO A 74 3.79 -2.58 32.34
C PRO A 74 2.67 -1.83 31.60
N PRO A 75 1.65 -1.30 32.31
CA PRO A 75 0.47 -0.76 31.66
C PRO A 75 0.83 0.40 30.72
N PRO A 76 0.26 0.43 29.50
CA PRO A 76 0.45 1.53 28.57
C PRO A 76 -0.05 2.85 29.19
N PRO A 77 0.50 4.01 28.78
CA PRO A 77 -0.01 5.30 29.21
C PRO A 77 -1.52 5.35 28.96
N HIS A 78 -2.28 5.63 30.01
CA HIS A 78 -3.73 5.78 29.95
C HIS A 78 -4.04 7.05 29.15
N PHE A 79 -4.14 6.91 27.83
CA PHE A 79 -4.87 7.88 27.04
C PHE A 79 -6.33 7.81 27.50
N PRO A 80 -7.00 8.93 27.80
CA PRO A 80 -8.43 8.91 28.03
C PRO A 80 -9.09 8.28 26.80
N GLN A 81 -9.64 7.08 26.98
CA GLN A 81 -10.45 6.38 25.99
C GLN A 81 -11.53 7.38 25.55
N ARG A 82 -11.41 7.86 24.31
CA ARG A 82 -12.44 8.72 23.73
C ARG A 82 -13.71 7.89 23.70
N GLN A 83 -14.65 8.24 24.57
CA GLN A 83 -15.94 7.56 24.69
C GLN A 83 -16.57 7.56 23.29
N PRO A 84 -16.88 6.38 22.70
CA PRO A 84 -17.35 6.34 21.33
C PRO A 84 -18.66 7.12 21.23
N ASP A 85 -18.67 8.11 20.35
CA ASP A 85 -19.83 8.93 20.04
C ASP A 85 -21.03 8.03 19.69
N LYS A 86 -22.24 8.49 20.04
CA LYS A 86 -23.48 7.73 19.91
C LYS A 86 -23.73 7.16 18.50
N LEU A 87 -23.13 7.75 17.47
CA LEU A 87 -23.24 7.31 16.08
C LEU A 87 -22.57 5.96 15.82
N ASP A 88 -21.45 5.66 16.50
CA ASP A 88 -20.73 4.39 16.37
C ASP A 88 -21.48 3.25 17.08
N GLN A 89 -22.14 3.56 18.20
CA GLN A 89 -22.92 2.57 18.97
C GLN A 89 -24.17 2.11 18.20
N PHE A 90 -24.81 3.01 17.46
CA PHE A 90 -25.93 2.66 16.57
C PHE A 90 -25.48 1.90 15.31
N THR A 91 -24.35 2.26 14.71
CA THR A 91 -23.81 1.59 13.51
C THR A 91 -23.37 0.15 13.83
N ALA A 92 -22.69 -0.05 14.97
CA ALA A 92 -22.28 -1.38 15.42
C ALA A 92 -23.48 -2.28 15.76
N ALA A 93 -24.55 -1.72 16.36
CA ALA A 93 -25.77 -2.46 16.64
C ALA A 93 -26.54 -2.87 15.37
N LEU A 94 -26.50 -2.04 14.32
CA LEU A 94 -27.13 -2.36 13.03
C LEU A 94 -26.34 -3.43 12.25
N GLN A 95 -25.00 -3.37 12.29
CA GLN A 95 -24.12 -4.36 11.66
C GLN A 95 -24.25 -5.76 12.28
N ALA A 96 -24.62 -5.86 13.56
CA ALA A 96 -24.83 -7.15 14.23
C ALA A 96 -26.11 -7.89 13.78
N ARG A 97 -26.97 -7.27 12.95
CA ARG A 97 -28.28 -7.84 12.59
C ARG A 97 -28.62 -7.83 11.09
N LEU A 98 -27.76 -7.28 10.23
CA LEU A 98 -27.93 -7.30 8.78
C LEU A 98 -26.68 -7.83 8.07
N THR A 99 -26.84 -8.86 7.24
CA THR A 99 -25.80 -9.47 6.40
C THR A 99 -25.44 -8.61 5.18
N VAL A 100 -25.23 -7.30 5.36
CA VAL A 100 -24.75 -6.41 4.28
C VAL A 100 -23.86 -5.31 4.90
N THR A 101 -22.61 -5.23 4.46
CA THR A 101 -21.68 -4.14 4.81
C THR A 101 -22.16 -2.83 4.20
N VAL A 102 -22.74 -1.95 5.00
CA VAL A 102 -23.19 -0.63 4.53
C VAL A 102 -22.04 0.38 4.68
N HIS A 103 -21.56 0.91 3.56
CA HIS A 103 -20.52 1.94 3.53
C HIS A 103 -21.03 3.25 4.15
N ARG A 104 -20.24 3.85 5.04
CA ARG A 104 -20.56 5.08 5.81
C ARG A 104 -21.04 6.25 4.94
N ASP A 105 -20.54 6.38 3.72
CA ASP A 105 -20.95 7.40 2.75
C ASP A 105 -22.40 7.25 2.27
N LEU A 106 -22.89 6.02 2.14
CA LEU A 106 -24.24 5.74 1.64
C LEU A 106 -25.30 6.16 2.66
N VAL A 107 -25.03 5.92 3.95
CA VAL A 107 -25.89 6.32 5.07
C VAL A 107 -25.94 7.84 5.20
N ALA A 108 -24.79 8.50 5.09
CA ALA A 108 -24.69 9.96 5.15
C ALA A 108 -25.36 10.68 3.96
N ALA A 109 -25.49 10.01 2.80
CA ALA A 109 -26.24 10.52 1.65
C ALA A 109 -27.76 10.36 1.86
N ALA A 110 -28.22 9.19 2.33
CA ALA A 110 -29.63 8.92 2.58
C ALA A 110 -30.24 9.86 3.65
N LEU A 111 -29.47 10.19 4.70
CA LEU A 111 -29.89 11.12 5.74
C LEU A 111 -30.02 12.57 5.23
N ARG A 112 -29.22 12.98 4.25
CA ARG A 112 -29.34 14.30 3.60
C ARG A 112 -30.54 14.40 2.67
N ASP A 113 -30.87 13.32 1.96
CA ASP A 113 -32.05 13.25 1.08
C ASP A 113 -33.37 13.30 1.88
N ALA A 114 -33.35 12.75 3.10
CA ALA A 114 -34.46 12.85 4.06
C ALA A 114 -34.59 14.22 4.76
N GLY A 115 -33.76 15.21 4.41
CA GLY A 115 -33.84 16.58 4.93
C GLY A 115 -33.37 16.76 6.38
N ILE A 116 -32.56 15.84 6.92
CA ILE A 116 -32.06 15.90 8.30
C ILE A 116 -30.65 16.48 8.31
N GLU A 117 -30.51 17.78 8.64
CA GLU A 117 -29.21 18.41 8.89
C GLU A 117 -28.76 18.20 10.34
N VAL A 118 -27.51 17.76 10.52
CA VAL A 118 -26.92 17.52 11.84
C VAL A 118 -25.90 18.63 12.12
N GLN A 119 -26.36 19.73 12.72
CA GLN A 119 -25.50 20.82 13.20
C GLN A 119 -25.40 20.71 14.73
N GLY A 120 -24.18 20.69 15.26
CA GLY A 120 -23.79 20.67 16.68
C GLY A 120 -24.88 20.45 17.75
N THR A 121 -24.76 19.36 18.53
CA THR A 121 -25.43 19.03 19.81
C THR A 121 -26.93 19.30 20.00
N GLN A 122 -27.72 19.65 18.97
CA GLN A 122 -29.17 19.75 19.13
C GLN A 122 -29.92 19.48 17.82
N LEU A 123 -30.75 18.44 17.84
CA LEU A 123 -31.71 18.13 16.77
C LEU A 123 -32.91 19.06 16.93
N VAL A 124 -33.10 19.99 15.99
CA VAL A 124 -34.28 20.85 15.93
C VAL A 124 -35.09 20.47 14.69
N PRO A 125 -36.38 20.08 14.82
CA PRO A 125 -37.25 19.86 13.66
C PRO A 125 -37.65 21.19 13.02
N LYS A 126 -37.85 21.20 11.71
CA LYS A 126 -38.43 22.35 11.00
C LYS A 126 -39.95 22.40 11.18
#